data_AF-B1XR35-F1
#
_entry.id   AF-B1XR35-F1
#
_cell.length_a   1.000
_cell.length_b   1.000
_cell.length_c   1.000
_cell.angle_alpha   90.00
_cell.angle_beta   90.00
_cell.angle_gamma   90.00
#
_symmetry.space_group_name_H-M   'P 1'
#
loop_
_entity.id
_entity.type
_entity.pdbx_description
1 polymer ?
#
loop_
_entity_poly.entity_id
_entity_poly.type
_entity_poly.pdbx_seq_one_letter_code
_entity_poly.pdbx_strand_id
1 'polypeptide(L)'
;MEMRQIQLTRQAIQDLRNLQSTGSLKVPERLFERLTETPDDSNFPNTIHFSGGGCADHWRSRLDLGGGSSLRLIWTLNQEDSSIRILYAAQRDDDTYSIDIRALPREPAYTWNGEKGIDWSFFLNGHYNYSPVMTQAQKSTSDQIGQHTAVSHYGENPRIGFFAHITQSPPGTGKTVTAALRACDLYGMGWNVLFLLPQSLLEEVKEFHCLQSIPSDMSQGFFYGTFQDWVKHASPESESSILSPDEELEILKRLAQRAEQSQASLNFQGIRQRDLILYQSFVLKQDSDQTKNSVYRENADRIEVLKRISPEWWDQACKDINKLSRSDIATRLCEQWEQTPVTLPSKDRGGITVIIDESQDYLLSELEAIKKLCRGWQKAGQPTYLWLLGDLNQRIMPVDFDWGALELVNVQEPDWKCFRNSKRILEFSNLFLAPASENARQNKARCPYQPTEADYAYKTGEKVKLIKYPSPLEAEVFLEKLCQSLGRKTKAIEASKSLIYKLVSRIKVLYAETYQSKYNDQLEFLNVHEVKGREFDTSVVFNAFKTTTPEPTSEDWWQWVYAFD
;
A
#
# COMPACT_ATOMS: atom_id res chain seq x y z
N MET A 1 17.19 14.03 -29.69
CA MET A 1 18.18 13.80 -28.62
C MET A 1 17.35 13.50 -27.38
N GLU A 2 17.45 12.29 -26.83
CA GLU A 2 16.66 11.91 -25.66
C GLU A 2 17.14 12.73 -24.46
N MET A 3 16.20 13.38 -23.75
CA MET A 3 16.52 14.03 -22.49
C MET A 3 16.87 12.95 -21.47
N ARG A 4 18.00 13.12 -20.76
CA ARG A 4 18.37 12.19 -19.70
C ARG A 4 17.34 12.26 -18.57
N GLN A 5 17.03 11.12 -17.97
CA GLN A 5 16.10 11.07 -16.84
C GLN A 5 16.80 11.49 -15.54
N ILE A 6 16.14 12.31 -14.72
CA ILE A 6 16.62 12.63 -13.37
C ILE A 6 15.90 11.77 -12.35
N GLN A 7 16.68 11.06 -11.54
CA GLN A 7 16.23 10.30 -10.39
C GLN A 7 16.66 11.00 -9.10
N LEU A 8 15.82 10.93 -8.09
CA LEU A 8 15.99 11.60 -6.81
C LEU A 8 15.95 10.57 -5.69
N THR A 9 16.91 10.68 -4.77
CA THR A 9 16.82 9.98 -3.50
C THR A 9 15.83 10.69 -2.57
N ARG A 10 15.36 9.99 -1.54
CA ARG A 10 14.54 10.56 -0.46
C ARG A 10 15.20 11.77 0.19
N GLN A 11 16.51 11.67 0.45
CA GLN A 11 17.29 12.76 1.04
C GLN A 11 17.31 13.97 0.11
N ALA A 12 17.58 13.76 -1.19
CA ALA A 12 17.59 14.84 -2.17
C ALA A 12 16.24 15.56 -2.27
N ILE A 13 15.11 14.83 -2.25
CA ILE A 13 13.78 15.45 -2.18
C ILE A 13 13.63 16.33 -0.94
N GLN A 14 14.01 15.83 0.24
CA GLN A 14 13.90 16.59 1.49
C GLN A 14 14.79 17.83 1.49
N ASP A 15 16.01 17.69 0.99
CA ASP A 15 16.95 18.78 0.79
C ASP A 15 16.35 19.86 -0.12
N LEU A 16 15.83 19.48 -1.29
CA LEU A 16 15.21 20.40 -2.25
C LEU A 16 13.97 21.10 -1.67
N ARG A 17 13.15 20.39 -0.88
CA ARG A 17 12.02 20.99 -0.14
C ARG A 17 12.49 22.05 0.85
N ASN A 18 13.56 21.79 1.59
CA ASN A 18 14.13 22.77 2.53
C ASN A 18 14.61 24.03 1.80
N LEU A 19 15.22 23.88 0.62
CA LEU A 19 15.65 25.01 -0.22
C LEU A 19 14.50 25.82 -0.78
N GLN A 20 13.32 25.22 -0.97
CA GLN A 20 12.13 25.94 -1.38
C GLN A 20 11.67 26.94 -0.31
N SER A 21 11.80 26.56 0.97
CA SER A 21 11.40 27.39 2.11
C SER A 21 12.29 28.63 2.31
N THR A 22 13.50 28.63 1.74
CA THR A 22 14.45 29.76 1.85
C THR A 22 14.34 30.76 0.70
N GLY A 23 13.39 30.59 -0.23
CA GLY A 23 13.09 31.56 -1.31
C GLY A 23 13.76 31.28 -2.66
N SER A 24 14.51 30.18 -2.80
CA SER A 24 15.30 29.83 -4.01
C SER A 24 14.52 29.04 -5.07
N LEU A 25 13.20 29.25 -5.19
CA LEU A 25 12.24 28.41 -5.93
C LEU A 25 12.63 28.00 -7.37
N LYS A 26 13.20 28.92 -8.17
CA LYS A 26 13.47 28.69 -9.61
C LYS A 26 14.84 28.11 -9.91
N VAL A 27 15.71 28.04 -8.92
CA VAL A 27 17.12 27.68 -9.13
C VAL A 27 17.28 26.18 -9.33
N PRO A 28 16.71 25.29 -8.48
CA PRO A 28 16.84 23.85 -8.67
C PRO A 28 16.14 23.33 -9.94
N GLU A 29 14.98 23.89 -10.29
CA GLU A 29 14.23 23.55 -11.52
C GLU A 29 15.08 23.77 -12.78
N ARG A 30 15.61 24.98 -12.96
CA ARG A 30 16.47 25.34 -14.12
C ARG A 30 17.76 24.55 -14.18
N LEU A 31 18.27 24.13 -13.03
CA LEU A 31 19.46 23.32 -12.93
C LEU A 31 19.19 21.91 -13.48
N PHE A 32 18.04 21.35 -13.14
CA PHE A 32 17.62 20.04 -13.62
C PHE A 32 17.41 20.05 -15.14
N GLU A 33 16.76 21.08 -15.68
CA GLU A 33 16.66 21.26 -17.15
C GLU A 33 18.04 21.28 -17.83
N ARG A 34 18.99 22.04 -17.28
CA ARG A 34 20.34 22.09 -17.84
C ARG A 34 21.08 20.74 -17.74
N LEU A 35 20.88 20.01 -16.64
CA LEU A 35 21.48 18.69 -16.45
C LEU A 35 20.95 17.68 -17.47
N THR A 36 19.66 17.71 -17.80
CA THR A 36 19.07 16.80 -18.80
C THR A 36 19.44 17.17 -20.23
N GLU A 37 19.71 18.45 -20.51
CA GLU A 37 20.10 18.97 -21.81
C GLU A 37 21.60 18.83 -22.13
N THR A 38 22.45 18.58 -21.11
CA THR A 38 23.91 18.50 -21.30
C THR A 38 24.33 17.09 -21.76
N PRO A 39 24.87 16.93 -22.99
CA PRO A 39 25.20 15.61 -23.53
C PRO A 39 26.50 15.01 -22.99
N ASP A 40 27.38 15.83 -22.40
CA ASP A 40 28.68 15.43 -21.80
C ASP A 40 28.76 15.93 -20.36
N ASP A 41 28.90 15.00 -19.41
CA ASP A 41 28.90 15.23 -17.96
C ASP A 41 29.96 16.24 -17.50
N SER A 42 31.06 16.36 -18.25
CA SER A 42 32.17 17.27 -17.96
C SER A 42 31.89 18.74 -18.33
N ASN A 43 30.84 18.99 -19.13
CA ASN A 43 30.52 20.33 -19.64
C ASN A 43 29.47 21.08 -18.82
N PHE A 44 29.01 20.51 -17.70
CA PHE A 44 28.15 21.25 -16.80
C PHE A 44 28.94 22.31 -16.01
N PRO A 45 28.49 23.59 -15.95
CA PRO A 45 29.25 24.66 -15.31
C PRO A 45 29.61 24.36 -13.85
N ASN A 46 30.88 24.58 -13.50
CA ASN A 46 31.42 24.35 -12.16
C ASN A 46 31.16 22.93 -11.61
N THR A 47 31.16 21.93 -12.48
CA THR A 47 31.11 20.52 -12.10
C THR A 47 32.51 19.94 -11.94
N ILE A 48 32.72 19.19 -10.86
CA ILE A 48 33.97 18.48 -10.58
C ILE A 48 33.65 17.02 -10.32
N HIS A 49 34.36 16.13 -11.01
CA HIS A 49 34.35 14.69 -10.75
C HIS A 49 35.27 14.35 -9.58
N PHE A 50 34.81 13.51 -8.65
CA PHE A 50 35.65 13.05 -7.54
C PHE A 50 36.61 11.97 -8.04
N SER A 51 37.92 12.13 -7.79
CA SER A 51 38.97 11.26 -8.36
C SER A 51 39.55 10.21 -7.40
N GLY A 52 38.90 9.87 -6.29
CA GLY A 52 39.40 8.84 -5.36
C GLY A 52 38.57 8.65 -4.09
N GLY A 53 39.04 7.77 -3.19
CA GLY A 53 38.52 7.66 -1.81
C GLY A 53 37.15 6.98 -1.65
N GLY A 54 36.70 6.18 -2.62
CA GLY A 54 35.40 5.49 -2.57
C GLY A 54 34.20 6.31 -3.08
N CYS A 55 34.46 7.46 -3.68
CA CYS A 55 33.46 8.34 -4.33
C CYS A 55 33.79 8.57 -5.82
N ALA A 56 34.51 7.65 -6.46
CA ALA A 56 35.02 7.84 -7.83
C ALA A 56 33.94 7.88 -8.93
N ASP A 57 32.68 7.65 -8.56
CA ASP A 57 31.46 7.70 -9.36
C ASP A 57 30.64 8.99 -9.11
N HIS A 58 31.09 9.83 -8.17
CA HIS A 58 30.37 11.03 -7.77
C HIS A 58 30.81 12.27 -8.55
N TRP A 59 29.83 13.13 -8.75
CA TRP A 59 29.98 14.46 -9.34
C TRP A 59 29.48 15.50 -8.36
N ARG A 60 30.11 16.67 -8.41
CA ARG A 60 29.77 17.82 -7.60
C ARG A 60 29.52 19.01 -8.49
N SER A 61 28.34 19.61 -8.40
CA SER A 61 28.02 20.82 -9.16
C SER A 61 27.81 22.02 -8.22
N ARG A 62 28.33 23.18 -8.63
CA ARG A 62 28.17 24.48 -7.95
C ARG A 62 27.41 25.44 -8.85
N LEU A 63 26.30 25.98 -8.36
CA LEU A 63 25.63 27.10 -8.99
C LEU A 63 25.63 28.31 -8.05
N ASP A 64 26.34 29.37 -8.42
CA ASP A 64 26.34 30.61 -7.64
C ASP A 64 24.98 31.31 -7.75
N LEU A 65 24.39 31.65 -6.61
CA LEU A 65 23.07 32.28 -6.53
C LEU A 65 23.16 33.80 -6.35
N GLY A 66 24.38 34.33 -6.22
CA GLY A 66 24.65 35.71 -5.85
C GLY A 66 24.67 35.92 -4.33
N GLY A 67 25.23 37.05 -3.90
CA GLY A 67 25.28 37.43 -2.48
C GLY A 67 26.16 36.56 -1.58
N GLY A 68 27.13 35.82 -2.15
CA GLY A 68 27.99 34.89 -1.41
C GLY A 68 27.41 33.48 -1.23
N SER A 69 26.15 33.27 -1.65
CA SER A 69 25.47 31.98 -1.54
C SER A 69 25.55 31.16 -2.84
N SER A 70 25.57 29.84 -2.69
CA SER A 70 25.64 28.91 -3.82
C SER A 70 24.86 27.63 -3.56
N LEU A 71 24.19 27.13 -4.59
CA LEU A 71 23.57 25.81 -4.59
C LEU A 71 24.65 24.77 -4.88
N ARG A 72 24.70 23.75 -4.03
CA ARG A 72 25.58 22.58 -4.14
C ARG A 72 24.74 21.36 -4.43
N LEU A 73 25.13 20.60 -5.44
CA LEU A 73 24.60 19.27 -5.69
C LEU A 73 25.71 18.22 -5.61
N ILE A 74 25.34 17.05 -5.11
CA ILE A 74 26.11 15.82 -5.32
C ILE A 74 25.21 14.86 -6.09
N TRP A 75 25.73 14.30 -7.17
CA TRP A 75 25.00 13.38 -8.04
C TRP A 75 25.93 12.31 -8.61
N THR A 76 25.32 11.27 -9.18
CA THR A 76 26.00 10.15 -9.84
C THR A 76 25.32 9.87 -11.16
N LEU A 77 26.05 9.30 -12.12
CA LEU A 77 25.48 8.83 -13.39
C LEU A 77 25.25 7.32 -13.30
N ASN A 78 24.03 6.87 -13.55
CA ASN A 78 23.77 5.45 -13.69
C ASN A 78 24.25 4.98 -15.07
N GLN A 79 25.15 3.99 -15.08
CA GLN A 79 25.76 3.52 -16.32
C GLN A 79 24.81 2.64 -17.16
N GLU A 80 23.80 2.04 -16.54
CA GLU A 80 22.88 1.12 -17.22
C GLU A 80 21.86 1.86 -18.10
N ASP A 81 21.28 2.95 -17.58
CA ASP A 81 20.18 3.70 -18.22
C ASP A 81 20.54 5.17 -18.51
N SER A 82 21.79 5.59 -18.25
CA SER A 82 22.26 6.98 -18.38
C SER A 82 21.48 8.01 -17.55
N SER A 83 20.71 7.56 -16.54
CA SER A 83 19.98 8.47 -15.65
C SER A 83 20.92 9.20 -14.69
N ILE A 84 20.58 10.46 -14.40
CA ILE A 84 21.31 11.29 -13.44
C ILE A 84 20.62 11.14 -12.08
N ARG A 85 21.35 10.65 -11.08
CA ARG A 85 20.82 10.45 -9.72
C ARG A 85 21.32 11.52 -8.77
N ILE A 86 20.41 12.35 -8.25
CA ILE A 86 20.73 13.39 -7.26
C ILE A 86 20.71 12.78 -5.86
N LEU A 87 21.83 12.92 -5.15
CA LEU A 87 22.05 12.34 -3.82
C LEU A 87 21.88 13.37 -2.70
N TYR A 88 22.23 14.63 -2.97
CA TYR A 88 22.24 15.72 -2.00
C TYR A 88 22.03 17.07 -2.67
N ALA A 89 21.33 17.97 -1.98
CA ALA A 89 21.22 19.37 -2.36
C ALA A 89 21.34 20.30 -1.15
N ALA A 90 22.08 21.40 -1.27
CA ALA A 90 22.08 22.44 -0.25
C ALA A 90 22.47 23.82 -0.78
N GLN A 91 21.91 24.86 -0.18
CA GLN A 91 22.38 26.23 -0.33
C GLN A 91 23.37 26.51 0.78
N ARG A 92 24.55 26.99 0.42
CA ARG A 92 25.61 27.33 1.36
C ARG A 92 26.25 28.65 1.00
N ASP A 93 26.66 29.34 2.06
CA ASP A 93 27.38 30.62 2.01
C ASP A 93 28.89 30.43 2.23
N ASP A 94 29.33 29.17 2.30
CA ASP A 94 30.73 28.77 2.50
C ASP A 94 31.20 27.75 1.44
N ASP A 95 32.51 27.47 1.45
CA ASP A 95 33.17 26.53 0.53
C ASP A 95 33.34 25.13 1.12
N THR A 96 32.77 24.84 2.29
CA THR A 96 32.97 23.56 2.99
C THR A 96 31.86 22.54 2.72
N TYR A 97 32.26 21.27 2.63
CA TYR A 97 31.35 20.12 2.68
C TYR A 97 31.50 19.47 4.04
N SER A 98 30.56 19.73 4.95
CA SER A 98 30.51 19.08 6.26
C SER A 98 29.83 17.70 6.24
N ILE A 99 29.51 17.19 5.04
CA ILE A 99 28.79 15.94 4.83
C ILE A 99 29.73 14.83 4.40
N ASP A 100 29.59 13.65 5.02
CA ASP A 100 30.28 12.45 4.55
C ASP A 100 29.61 11.95 3.27
N ILE A 101 30.22 12.25 2.13
CA ILE A 101 29.72 11.89 0.80
C ILE A 101 29.53 10.37 0.69
N ARG A 102 30.35 9.57 1.36
CA ARG A 102 30.26 8.10 1.33
C ARG A 102 29.03 7.57 2.06
N ALA A 103 28.50 8.35 3.00
CA ALA A 103 27.31 8.01 3.76
C ALA A 103 26.01 8.46 3.08
N LEU A 104 26.08 9.13 1.91
CA LEU A 104 24.89 9.55 1.19
C LEU A 104 24.09 8.33 0.68
N PRO A 105 22.75 8.37 0.77
CA PRO A 105 21.92 7.31 0.24
C PRO A 105 22.07 7.25 -1.27
N ARG A 106 22.24 6.05 -1.81
CA ARG A 106 22.45 5.82 -3.26
C ARG A 106 21.21 5.33 -3.99
N GLU A 107 20.21 4.83 -3.28
CA GLU A 107 19.01 4.25 -3.88
C GLU A 107 18.07 5.34 -4.41
N PRO A 108 17.69 5.30 -5.70
CA PRO A 108 16.70 6.21 -6.25
C PRO A 108 15.33 5.87 -5.65
N ALA A 109 14.51 6.89 -5.42
CA ALA A 109 13.14 6.71 -4.92
C ALA A 109 12.11 7.29 -5.89
N TYR A 110 12.45 8.38 -6.58
CA TYR A 110 11.50 9.11 -7.43
C TYR A 110 12.16 9.58 -8.72
N THR A 111 11.35 9.73 -9.76
CA THR A 111 11.75 10.32 -11.03
C THR A 111 11.15 11.73 -11.15
N TRP A 112 11.92 12.66 -11.70
CA TRP A 112 11.40 13.95 -12.17
C TRP A 112 11.03 13.84 -13.65
N ASN A 113 9.79 14.20 -14.01
CA ASN A 113 9.27 14.09 -15.37
C ASN A 113 9.21 15.44 -16.10
N GLY A 114 10.00 16.42 -15.64
CA GLY A 114 10.03 17.74 -16.25
C GLY A 114 8.97 18.69 -15.71
N GLU A 115 8.48 18.47 -14.49
CA GLU A 115 7.58 19.39 -13.80
C GLU A 115 8.23 20.77 -13.64
N LYS A 116 7.52 21.84 -14.05
CA LYS A 116 8.00 23.23 -14.08
C LYS A 116 7.07 24.19 -13.35
N GLY A 117 7.60 25.33 -12.91
CA GLY A 117 6.84 26.40 -12.27
C GLY A 117 5.97 25.94 -11.08
N ILE A 118 4.65 25.97 -11.26
CA ILE A 118 3.72 25.54 -10.21
C ILE A 118 3.74 24.01 -10.02
N ASP A 119 3.94 23.25 -11.09
CA ASP A 119 4.01 21.79 -11.04
C ASP A 119 5.29 21.31 -10.36
N TRP A 120 6.41 22.03 -10.54
CA TRP A 120 7.63 21.83 -9.74
C TRP A 120 7.35 22.00 -8.24
N SER A 121 6.60 23.04 -7.90
CA SER A 121 6.22 23.30 -6.51
C SER A 121 5.32 22.20 -5.95
N PHE A 122 4.40 21.65 -6.75
CA PHE A 122 3.61 20.48 -6.35
C PHE A 122 4.45 19.21 -6.26
N PHE A 123 5.37 18.99 -7.19
CA PHE A 123 6.32 17.88 -7.22
C PHE A 123 7.09 17.81 -5.91
N LEU A 124 7.85 18.86 -5.56
CA LEU A 124 8.61 18.90 -4.31
C LEU A 124 7.72 18.75 -3.08
N ASN A 125 6.51 19.29 -3.12
CA ASN A 125 5.54 19.14 -2.04
C ASN A 125 4.63 17.93 -2.29
N GLY A 126 5.22 16.78 -2.65
CA GLY A 126 4.70 15.42 -2.59
C GLY A 126 3.98 14.83 -3.81
N HIS A 127 3.84 15.55 -4.93
CA HIS A 127 3.51 14.86 -6.18
C HIS A 127 4.63 13.92 -6.65
N TYR A 128 5.85 14.03 -6.09
CA TYR A 128 6.92 13.06 -6.33
C TYR A 128 6.49 11.62 -6.02
N ASN A 129 5.54 11.39 -5.10
CA ASN A 129 5.01 10.05 -4.78
C ASN A 129 4.35 9.37 -5.98
N TYR A 130 3.89 10.13 -6.97
CA TYR A 130 3.28 9.61 -8.19
C TYR A 130 4.28 9.22 -9.27
N SER A 131 5.58 9.39 -9.02
CA SER A 131 6.65 9.00 -9.94
C SER A 131 7.68 8.12 -9.23
N PRO A 132 7.26 7.03 -8.56
CA PRO A 132 8.17 6.20 -7.78
C PRO A 132 9.11 5.40 -8.69
N VAL A 133 10.23 4.94 -8.13
CA VAL A 133 11.21 4.06 -8.79
C VAL A 133 11.45 2.83 -7.92
N MET A 134 11.48 1.64 -8.54
CA MET A 134 11.89 0.41 -7.86
C MET A 134 13.39 0.44 -7.55
N THR A 135 13.75 0.10 -6.31
CA THR A 135 15.13 -0.18 -5.93
C THR A 135 15.64 -1.48 -6.53
N GLN A 136 16.96 -1.67 -6.50
CA GLN A 136 17.56 -2.88 -7.06
C GLN A 136 17.05 -4.17 -6.41
N ALA A 137 16.80 -4.15 -5.09
CA ALA A 137 16.23 -5.29 -4.38
C ALA A 137 14.79 -5.59 -4.82
N GLN A 138 13.97 -4.55 -5.02
CA GLN A 138 12.60 -4.71 -5.54
C GLN A 138 12.61 -5.24 -6.97
N LYS A 139 13.46 -4.70 -7.86
CA LYS A 139 13.64 -5.18 -9.23
C LYS A 139 14.07 -6.65 -9.25
N SER A 140 15.09 -7.01 -8.48
CA SER A 140 15.61 -8.39 -8.44
C SER A 140 14.55 -9.40 -7.99
N THR A 141 13.69 -9.03 -7.04
CA THR A 141 12.56 -9.85 -6.61
C THR A 141 11.46 -9.93 -7.68
N SER A 142 11.03 -8.78 -8.21
CA SER A 142 9.89 -8.71 -9.14
C SER A 142 10.22 -9.21 -10.54
N ASP A 143 11.50 -9.19 -10.93
CA ASP A 143 11.94 -9.65 -12.25
C ASP A 143 11.66 -11.14 -12.46
N GLN A 144 11.61 -11.96 -11.42
CA GLN A 144 11.27 -13.39 -11.51
C GLN A 144 9.86 -13.62 -12.08
N ILE A 145 8.96 -12.64 -11.95
CA ILE A 145 7.58 -12.70 -12.44
C ILE A 145 7.58 -12.45 -13.95
N GLY A 146 7.03 -13.36 -14.75
CA GLY A 146 6.99 -13.21 -16.22
C GLY A 146 8.33 -13.49 -16.93
N GLN A 147 9.30 -14.12 -16.26
CA GLN A 147 10.56 -14.53 -16.88
C GLN A 147 10.48 -15.83 -17.70
N HIS A 148 9.55 -16.72 -17.35
CA HIS A 148 9.45 -18.05 -17.97
C HIS A 148 8.15 -18.20 -18.76
N THR A 149 8.27 -18.63 -20.00
CA THR A 149 7.13 -18.95 -20.88
C THR A 149 6.97 -20.44 -21.11
N ALA A 150 8.02 -21.24 -20.83
CA ALA A 150 8.01 -22.67 -21.06
C ALA A 150 7.43 -23.42 -19.85
N VAL A 151 6.44 -24.26 -20.15
CA VAL A 151 5.72 -25.14 -19.23
C VAL A 151 6.65 -26.02 -18.40
N SER A 152 7.80 -26.45 -18.96
CA SER A 152 8.81 -27.26 -18.27
C SER A 152 9.46 -26.59 -17.05
N HIS A 153 9.30 -25.27 -16.89
CA HIS A 153 9.84 -24.52 -15.76
C HIS A 153 8.87 -24.43 -14.59
N TYR A 154 7.81 -25.25 -14.56
CA TYR A 154 6.94 -25.40 -13.39
C TYR A 154 7.78 -25.25 -12.13
N GLY A 155 7.45 -24.26 -11.28
CA GLY A 155 8.06 -24.14 -9.96
C GLY A 155 7.97 -25.49 -9.24
N GLU A 156 8.77 -25.67 -8.19
CA GLU A 156 9.09 -26.97 -7.57
C GLU A 156 7.89 -27.90 -7.23
N ASN A 157 6.65 -27.41 -7.29
CA ASN A 157 5.43 -28.21 -7.19
C ASN A 157 4.61 -28.29 -8.50
N PRO A 158 4.75 -29.37 -9.29
CA PRO A 158 3.99 -29.60 -10.52
C PRO A 158 2.46 -29.75 -10.33
N ARG A 159 1.94 -29.72 -9.09
CA ARG A 159 0.50 -29.92 -8.81
C ARG A 159 -0.37 -28.68 -9.01
N ILE A 160 0.16 -27.46 -8.90
CA ILE A 160 -0.70 -26.26 -8.94
C ILE A 160 -1.05 -25.84 -10.37
N GLY A 161 -0.21 -26.18 -11.36
CA GLY A 161 -0.51 -26.00 -12.78
C GLY A 161 -0.41 -24.58 -13.32
N PHE A 162 0.36 -23.69 -12.68
CA PHE A 162 0.75 -22.33 -13.11
C PHE A 162 1.90 -21.84 -12.21
N PHE A 163 2.52 -20.69 -12.50
CA PHE A 163 3.58 -20.10 -11.67
C PHE A 163 2.97 -19.29 -10.53
N ALA A 164 3.41 -19.49 -9.29
CA ALA A 164 2.89 -18.77 -8.14
C ALA A 164 4.02 -18.26 -7.25
N HIS A 165 3.92 -16.99 -6.85
CA HIS A 165 4.86 -16.32 -5.95
C HIS A 165 4.09 -15.63 -4.84
N ILE A 166 4.53 -15.80 -3.60
CA ILE A 166 4.03 -15.02 -2.47
C ILE A 166 5.17 -14.13 -1.97
N THR A 167 4.90 -12.85 -1.78
CA THR A 167 5.82 -11.89 -1.18
C THR A 167 5.22 -11.39 0.13
N GLN A 168 5.75 -11.90 1.24
CA GLN A 168 5.47 -11.43 2.60
C GLN A 168 6.38 -10.24 2.85
N SER A 169 5.84 -9.04 2.64
CA SER A 169 6.60 -7.79 2.60
C SER A 169 6.14 -6.87 3.73
N PRO A 170 7.02 -6.55 4.70
CA PRO A 170 6.65 -5.65 5.77
C PRO A 170 6.24 -4.27 5.26
N PRO A 171 5.49 -3.49 6.03
CA PRO A 171 5.03 -2.19 5.58
C PRO A 171 6.09 -1.10 5.44
N GLY A 172 5.71 -0.11 4.63
CA GLY A 172 6.62 0.97 4.24
C GLY A 172 7.75 0.55 3.29
N THR A 173 7.80 -0.70 2.86
CA THR A 173 8.81 -1.23 1.91
C THR A 173 8.47 -0.99 0.44
N GLY A 174 7.32 -0.39 0.14
CA GLY A 174 6.90 -0.07 -1.23
C GLY A 174 6.31 -1.25 -2.01
N LYS A 175 5.58 -2.17 -1.33
CA LYS A 175 4.93 -3.33 -1.97
C LYS A 175 3.95 -2.93 -3.09
N THR A 176 3.04 -1.98 -2.83
CA THR A 176 2.08 -1.46 -3.82
C THR A 176 2.79 -0.79 -5.00
N VAL A 177 3.82 0.01 -4.72
CA VAL A 177 4.67 0.64 -5.74
C VAL A 177 5.33 -0.42 -6.62
N THR A 178 5.91 -1.46 -6.01
CA THR A 178 6.59 -2.54 -6.73
C THR A 178 5.61 -3.32 -7.61
N ALA A 179 4.42 -3.63 -7.09
CA ALA A 179 3.35 -4.28 -7.84
C ALA A 179 2.90 -3.45 -9.04
N ALA A 180 2.63 -2.16 -8.84
CA ALA A 180 2.15 -1.25 -9.88
C ALA A 180 3.22 -1.01 -10.98
N LEU A 181 4.46 -0.74 -10.59
CA LEU A 181 5.55 -0.53 -11.56
C LEU A 181 5.83 -1.82 -12.35
N ARG A 182 5.87 -2.99 -11.69
CA ARG A 182 6.05 -4.26 -12.38
C ARG A 182 4.86 -4.58 -13.30
N ALA A 183 3.64 -4.25 -12.92
CA ALA A 183 2.47 -4.39 -13.79
C ALA A 183 2.68 -3.62 -15.10
N CYS A 184 3.11 -2.36 -15.03
CA CYS A 184 3.41 -1.54 -16.20
C CYS A 184 4.57 -2.10 -17.04
N ASP A 185 5.65 -2.56 -16.40
CA ASP A 185 6.79 -3.17 -17.09
C ASP A 185 6.38 -4.43 -17.85
N LEU A 186 5.64 -5.34 -17.21
CA LEU A 186 5.13 -6.57 -17.83
C LEU A 186 4.20 -6.27 -19.02
N TYR A 187 3.32 -5.27 -18.86
CA TYR A 187 2.47 -4.81 -19.95
C TYR A 187 3.29 -4.30 -21.15
N GLY A 188 4.32 -3.50 -20.90
CA GLY A 188 5.26 -3.02 -21.92
C GLY A 188 6.09 -4.14 -22.57
N MET A 189 6.38 -5.21 -21.82
CA MET A 189 7.01 -6.44 -22.33
C MET A 189 6.04 -7.36 -23.10
N GLY A 190 4.78 -6.96 -23.27
CA GLY A 190 3.80 -7.72 -24.05
C GLY A 190 3.08 -8.83 -23.28
N TRP A 191 3.02 -8.75 -21.94
CA TRP A 191 2.18 -9.63 -21.11
C TRP A 191 0.78 -9.07 -20.92
N ASN A 192 -0.22 -9.94 -20.76
CA ASN A 192 -1.49 -9.53 -20.19
C ASN A 192 -1.32 -9.34 -18.69
N VAL A 193 -1.90 -8.29 -18.11
CA VAL A 193 -1.77 -8.00 -16.68
C VAL A 193 -3.14 -7.74 -16.06
N LEU A 194 -3.45 -8.51 -15.01
CA LEU A 194 -4.60 -8.31 -14.13
C LEU A 194 -4.07 -7.88 -12.75
N PHE A 195 -4.19 -6.60 -12.42
CA PHE A 195 -3.72 -6.04 -11.17
C PHE A 195 -4.89 -5.74 -10.22
N LEU A 196 -5.01 -6.52 -9.14
CA LEU A 196 -6.07 -6.39 -8.16
C LEU A 196 -5.55 -5.73 -6.89
N LEU A 197 -6.29 -4.73 -6.39
CA LEU A 197 -5.95 -3.97 -5.20
C LEU A 197 -7.19 -3.52 -4.43
N PRO A 198 -7.09 -3.19 -3.12
CA PRO A 198 -8.20 -2.66 -2.34
C PRO A 198 -8.70 -1.31 -2.85
N GLN A 199 -9.98 -1.02 -2.59
CA GLN A 199 -10.62 0.24 -2.98
C GLN A 199 -9.88 1.47 -2.45
N SER A 200 -9.32 1.40 -1.24
CA SER A 200 -8.59 2.50 -0.60
C SER A 200 -7.30 2.92 -1.33
N LEU A 201 -6.70 2.01 -2.12
CA LEU A 201 -5.46 2.26 -2.84
C LEU A 201 -5.67 2.64 -4.31
N LEU A 202 -6.88 2.43 -4.85
CA LEU A 202 -7.15 2.67 -6.27
C LEU A 202 -6.91 4.11 -6.69
N GLU A 203 -7.38 5.09 -5.92
CA GLU A 203 -7.24 6.50 -6.28
C GLU A 203 -5.77 6.94 -6.25
N GLU A 204 -4.97 6.42 -5.32
CA GLU A 204 -3.54 6.72 -5.24
C GLU A 204 -2.77 6.09 -6.42
N VAL A 205 -3.05 4.82 -6.72
CA VAL A 205 -2.40 4.08 -7.80
C VAL A 205 -2.73 4.66 -9.17
N LYS A 206 -3.97 5.15 -9.38
CA LYS A 206 -4.37 5.87 -10.61
C LYS A 206 -3.51 7.10 -10.89
N GLU A 207 -3.02 7.76 -9.85
CA GLU A 207 -2.20 8.96 -9.99
C GLU A 207 -0.76 8.64 -10.44
N PHE A 208 -0.30 7.38 -10.36
CA PHE A 208 1.05 7.00 -10.80
C PHE A 208 1.26 7.27 -12.28
N HIS A 209 2.34 7.98 -12.60
CA HIS A 209 2.65 8.44 -13.96
C HIS A 209 2.74 7.29 -14.98
N CYS A 210 3.24 6.12 -14.57
CA CYS A 210 3.30 4.93 -15.44
C CYS A 210 1.92 4.41 -15.85
N LEU A 211 0.92 4.51 -14.96
CA LEU A 211 -0.44 4.00 -15.17
C LEU A 211 -1.34 5.00 -15.91
N GLN A 212 -1.08 6.31 -15.79
CA GLN A 212 -1.89 7.35 -16.44
C GLN A 212 -1.98 7.20 -17.97
N SER A 213 -0.99 6.57 -18.58
CA SER A 213 -0.92 6.35 -20.04
C SER A 213 -1.50 5.00 -20.49
N ILE A 214 -1.85 4.11 -19.56
CA ILE A 214 -2.29 2.75 -19.87
C ILE A 214 -3.81 2.66 -19.60
N PRO A 215 -4.64 2.40 -20.62
CA PRO A 215 -6.06 2.20 -20.41
C PRO A 215 -6.31 0.92 -19.58
N SER A 216 -7.18 1.02 -18.56
CA SER A 216 -7.65 -0.15 -17.81
C SER A 216 -8.75 -0.85 -18.61
N ASP A 217 -8.36 -1.77 -19.46
CA ASP A 217 -9.22 -2.59 -20.31
C ASP A 217 -8.53 -3.94 -20.57
N MET A 218 -9.09 -5.00 -19.99
CA MET A 218 -8.46 -6.33 -20.09
C MET A 218 -8.45 -6.84 -21.54
N SER A 219 -9.33 -6.35 -22.42
CA SER A 219 -9.31 -6.71 -23.86
C SER A 219 -8.05 -6.16 -24.57
N GLN A 220 -7.47 -5.08 -24.04
CA GLN A 220 -6.19 -4.51 -24.50
C GLN A 220 -4.99 -5.15 -23.77
N GLY A 221 -5.25 -6.05 -22.82
CA GLY A 221 -4.26 -6.79 -22.05
C GLY A 221 -3.80 -6.12 -20.76
N PHE A 222 -4.51 -5.10 -20.26
CA PHE A 222 -4.21 -4.49 -18.97
C PHE A 222 -5.46 -4.16 -18.20
N PHE A 223 -5.56 -4.62 -16.96
CA PHE A 223 -6.63 -4.21 -16.05
C PHE A 223 -6.04 -3.92 -14.68
N TYR A 224 -6.50 -2.83 -14.07
CA TYR A 224 -6.35 -2.61 -12.65
C TYR A 224 -7.69 -2.20 -12.01
N GLY A 225 -7.99 -2.72 -10.82
CA GLY A 225 -9.27 -2.52 -10.15
C GLY A 225 -9.39 -3.36 -8.87
N THR A 226 -10.53 -3.29 -8.20
CA THR A 226 -10.85 -4.25 -7.14
C THR A 226 -11.22 -5.62 -7.74
N PHE A 227 -11.27 -6.66 -6.90
CA PHE A 227 -11.85 -7.95 -7.31
C PHE A 227 -13.27 -7.78 -7.86
N GLN A 228 -14.11 -6.95 -7.22
CA GLN A 228 -15.48 -6.70 -7.69
C GLN A 228 -15.51 -6.00 -9.05
N ASP A 229 -14.63 -5.02 -9.28
CA ASP A 229 -14.52 -4.36 -10.59
C ASP A 229 -14.12 -5.35 -11.69
N TRP A 230 -13.18 -6.24 -11.37
CA TRP A 230 -12.81 -7.32 -12.28
C TRP A 230 -13.98 -8.26 -12.57
N VAL A 231 -14.74 -8.68 -11.57
CA VAL A 231 -15.92 -9.54 -11.80
C VAL A 231 -16.91 -8.86 -12.74
N LYS A 232 -17.20 -7.56 -12.53
CA LYS A 232 -18.08 -6.78 -13.41
C LYS A 232 -17.53 -6.72 -14.84
N HIS A 233 -16.22 -6.54 -15.00
CA HIS A 233 -15.57 -6.52 -16.30
C HIS A 233 -15.59 -7.89 -16.99
N ALA A 234 -15.31 -8.97 -16.27
CA ALA A 234 -15.24 -10.33 -16.80
C ALA A 234 -16.62 -10.90 -17.16
N SER A 235 -17.66 -10.47 -16.44
CA SER A 235 -19.05 -10.89 -16.62
C SER A 235 -19.99 -9.68 -16.54
N PRO A 236 -20.11 -8.85 -17.59
CA PRO A 236 -20.94 -7.63 -17.58
C PRO A 236 -22.42 -7.90 -17.23
N GLU A 237 -22.93 -9.09 -17.59
CA GLU A 237 -24.28 -9.54 -17.21
C GLU A 237 -24.47 -9.65 -15.69
N SER A 238 -23.39 -9.69 -14.92
CA SER A 238 -23.40 -9.75 -13.47
C SER A 238 -23.38 -8.37 -12.80
N GLU A 239 -23.19 -7.25 -13.53
CA GLU A 239 -22.99 -5.93 -12.92
C GLU A 239 -24.12 -5.47 -12.00
N SER A 240 -25.38 -5.71 -12.39
CA SER A 240 -26.57 -5.41 -11.58
C SER A 240 -26.83 -6.42 -10.46
N SER A 241 -26.09 -7.52 -10.43
CA SER A 241 -26.30 -8.67 -9.56
C SER A 241 -25.29 -8.79 -8.42
N ILE A 242 -24.44 -7.79 -8.17
CA ILE A 242 -23.42 -7.82 -7.11
C ILE A 242 -23.84 -6.86 -5.98
N LEU A 243 -23.74 -7.33 -4.74
CA LEU A 243 -23.92 -6.48 -3.57
C LEU A 243 -22.67 -5.64 -3.30
N SER A 244 -22.88 -4.37 -2.97
CA SER A 244 -21.82 -3.56 -2.36
C SER A 244 -21.57 -3.98 -0.90
N PRO A 245 -20.37 -3.71 -0.34
CA PRO A 245 -20.09 -4.02 1.07
C PRO A 245 -21.11 -3.42 2.05
N ASP A 246 -21.63 -2.23 1.75
CA ASP A 246 -22.67 -1.58 2.58
C ASP A 246 -24.02 -2.29 2.47
N GLU A 247 -24.38 -2.76 1.27
CA GLU A 247 -25.60 -3.55 1.06
C GLU A 247 -25.52 -4.89 1.81
N GLU A 248 -24.37 -5.57 1.75
CA GLU A 248 -24.11 -6.81 2.52
C GLU A 248 -24.22 -6.60 4.03
N LEU A 249 -23.63 -5.50 4.53
CA LEU A 249 -23.67 -5.15 5.94
C LEU A 249 -25.10 -4.85 6.42
N GLU A 250 -25.88 -4.15 5.60
CA GLU A 250 -27.28 -3.85 5.89
C GLU A 250 -28.15 -5.10 5.91
N ILE A 251 -27.92 -6.06 5.01
CA ILE A 251 -28.58 -7.37 5.06
C ILE A 251 -28.26 -8.06 6.38
N LEU A 252 -26.99 -8.15 6.77
CA LEU A 252 -26.60 -8.81 8.02
C LEU A 252 -27.22 -8.14 9.25
N LYS A 253 -27.27 -6.80 9.28
CA LYS A 253 -27.94 -6.03 10.35
C LYS A 253 -29.41 -6.41 10.49
N ARG A 254 -30.15 -6.49 9.38
CA ARG A 254 -31.57 -6.89 9.39
C ARG A 254 -31.76 -8.33 9.85
N LEU A 255 -30.88 -9.23 9.41
CA LEU A 255 -30.93 -10.63 9.83
C LEU A 255 -30.59 -10.81 11.32
N ALA A 256 -29.66 -10.02 11.85
CA ALA A 256 -29.37 -9.96 13.28
C ALA A 256 -30.59 -9.48 14.08
N GLN A 257 -31.25 -8.41 13.66
CA GLN A 257 -32.48 -7.92 14.29
C GLN A 257 -33.59 -8.99 14.28
N ARG A 258 -33.75 -9.70 13.16
CA ARG A 258 -34.69 -10.82 13.05
C ARG A 258 -34.34 -11.95 14.04
N ALA A 259 -33.07 -12.27 14.21
CA ALA A 259 -32.60 -13.28 15.16
C ALA A 259 -32.88 -12.86 16.62
N GLU A 260 -32.62 -11.59 16.99
CA GLU A 260 -32.92 -11.05 18.32
C GLU A 260 -34.42 -11.09 18.64
N GLN A 261 -35.27 -10.73 17.68
CA GLN A 261 -36.73 -10.82 17.84
C GLN A 261 -37.21 -12.27 18.03
N SER A 262 -36.50 -13.22 17.45
CA SER A 262 -36.84 -14.64 17.53
C SER A 262 -36.31 -15.30 18.82
N GLN A 263 -35.34 -14.69 19.50
CA GLN A 263 -34.64 -15.26 20.66
C GLN A 263 -34.41 -14.17 21.73
N ALA A 264 -35.27 -14.12 22.75
CA ALA A 264 -35.35 -13.02 23.72
C ALA A 264 -34.07 -12.74 24.54
N SER A 265 -33.09 -13.66 24.56
CA SER A 265 -31.81 -13.49 25.26
C SER A 265 -30.65 -13.07 24.34
N LEU A 266 -30.86 -12.99 23.02
CA LEU A 266 -29.81 -12.58 22.09
C LEU A 266 -29.70 -11.05 22.01
N ASN A 267 -28.46 -10.58 22.03
CA ASN A 267 -28.11 -9.19 21.74
C ASN A 267 -26.77 -9.19 21.01
N PHE A 268 -26.76 -8.75 19.76
CA PHE A 268 -25.55 -8.70 18.94
C PHE A 268 -24.65 -7.49 19.24
N GLN A 269 -25.08 -6.56 20.11
CA GLN A 269 -24.35 -5.34 20.48
C GLN A 269 -23.97 -4.47 19.27
N GLY A 270 -24.77 -4.55 18.20
CA GLY A 270 -24.51 -3.93 16.91
C GLY A 270 -23.64 -4.79 15.99
N ILE A 271 -23.98 -4.78 14.69
CA ILE A 271 -23.26 -5.47 13.62
C ILE A 271 -22.37 -4.47 12.87
N ARG A 272 -21.10 -4.82 12.68
CA ARG A 272 -20.10 -4.00 11.96
C ARG A 272 -19.51 -4.75 10.77
N GLN A 273 -18.67 -4.05 9.99
CA GLN A 273 -17.97 -4.64 8.84
C GLN A 273 -17.16 -5.89 9.22
N ARG A 274 -16.50 -5.87 10.39
CA ARG A 274 -15.78 -7.02 10.94
C ARG A 274 -16.67 -8.26 11.07
N ASP A 275 -17.91 -8.08 11.54
CA ASP A 275 -18.88 -9.18 11.71
C ASP A 275 -19.32 -9.76 10.37
N LEU A 276 -19.48 -8.91 9.35
CA LEU A 276 -19.77 -9.34 7.99
C LEU A 276 -18.66 -10.26 7.46
N ILE A 277 -17.39 -9.86 7.63
CA ILE A 277 -16.26 -10.69 7.18
C ILE A 277 -16.18 -12.00 7.96
N LEU A 278 -16.39 -11.99 9.28
CA LEU A 278 -16.45 -13.22 10.09
C LEU A 278 -17.57 -14.15 9.63
N TYR A 279 -18.75 -13.59 9.34
CA TYR A 279 -19.91 -14.33 8.88
C TYR A 279 -19.63 -14.99 7.52
N GLN A 280 -19.09 -14.25 6.56
CA GLN A 280 -18.70 -14.77 5.25
C GLN A 280 -17.59 -15.82 5.34
N SER A 281 -16.61 -15.63 6.23
CA SER A 281 -15.44 -16.50 6.34
C SER A 281 -15.75 -17.82 7.05
N PHE A 282 -16.58 -17.79 8.10
CA PHE A 282 -16.71 -18.92 9.04
C PHE A 282 -18.14 -19.39 9.33
N VAL A 283 -19.17 -18.65 8.89
CA VAL A 283 -20.57 -19.03 9.11
C VAL A 283 -21.23 -19.50 7.81
N LEU A 284 -21.01 -18.80 6.69
CA LEU A 284 -21.52 -19.21 5.39
C LEU A 284 -20.79 -20.45 4.84
N LYS A 285 -19.53 -20.67 5.24
CA LYS A 285 -18.77 -21.86 4.84
C LYS A 285 -19.08 -23.04 5.76
N GLN A 286 -19.55 -24.14 5.18
CA GLN A 286 -19.81 -25.41 5.89
C GLN A 286 -18.58 -26.34 5.94
N ASP A 287 -17.38 -25.79 6.12
CA ASP A 287 -16.17 -26.62 6.19
C ASP A 287 -16.04 -27.35 7.54
N SER A 288 -15.54 -28.59 7.49
CA SER A 288 -15.71 -29.56 8.58
C SER A 288 -14.68 -29.50 9.72
N ASP A 289 -13.63 -28.68 9.64
CA ASP A 289 -12.73 -28.42 10.78
C ASP A 289 -12.00 -27.07 10.69
N GLN A 290 -12.67 -26.00 11.14
CA GLN A 290 -12.06 -24.67 11.27
C GLN A 290 -11.25 -24.50 12.57
N THR A 291 -11.17 -25.54 13.41
CA THR A 291 -10.56 -25.42 14.74
C THR A 291 -9.06 -25.21 14.70
N LYS A 292 -8.40 -25.37 13.54
CA LYS A 292 -6.96 -25.10 13.35
C LYS A 292 -6.68 -23.66 12.90
N ASN A 293 -7.68 -22.94 12.39
CA ASN A 293 -7.51 -21.57 11.93
C ASN A 293 -7.36 -20.61 13.12
N SER A 294 -6.28 -19.83 13.15
CA SER A 294 -6.00 -18.91 14.26
C SER A 294 -7.01 -17.78 14.35
N VAL A 295 -7.50 -17.28 13.21
CA VAL A 295 -8.52 -16.22 13.16
C VAL A 295 -9.86 -16.73 13.70
N TYR A 296 -10.23 -17.97 13.38
CA TYR A 296 -11.41 -18.62 13.96
C TYR A 296 -11.30 -18.69 15.49
N ARG A 297 -10.17 -19.16 16.03
CA ARG A 297 -9.95 -19.29 17.49
C ARG A 297 -10.03 -17.96 18.22
N GLU A 298 -9.42 -16.92 17.66
CA GLU A 298 -9.45 -15.56 18.22
C GLU A 298 -10.85 -14.97 18.30
N ASN A 299 -11.71 -15.36 17.36
CA ASN A 299 -13.05 -14.79 17.21
C ASN A 299 -14.15 -15.79 17.58
N ALA A 300 -13.81 -16.90 18.23
CA ALA A 300 -14.71 -18.04 18.44
C ALA A 300 -16.02 -17.61 19.12
N ASP A 301 -15.95 -16.86 20.21
CA ASP A 301 -17.13 -16.39 20.95
C ASP A 301 -18.05 -15.52 20.06
N ARG A 302 -17.46 -14.63 19.25
CA ARG A 302 -18.23 -13.78 18.34
C ARG A 302 -18.83 -14.58 17.19
N ILE A 303 -18.08 -15.53 16.63
CA ILE A 303 -18.57 -16.44 15.58
C ILE A 303 -19.73 -17.30 16.09
N GLU A 304 -19.66 -17.81 17.33
CA GLU A 304 -20.75 -18.58 17.94
C GLU A 304 -22.05 -17.76 18.10
N VAL A 305 -21.92 -16.47 18.38
CA VAL A 305 -23.07 -15.54 18.37
C VAL A 305 -23.58 -15.35 16.94
N LEU A 306 -22.69 -15.12 15.97
CA LEU A 306 -23.06 -14.93 14.55
C LEU A 306 -23.72 -16.16 13.92
N LYS A 307 -23.36 -17.38 14.34
CA LYS A 307 -24.02 -18.64 13.94
C LYS A 307 -25.51 -18.71 14.31
N ARG A 308 -26.00 -17.82 15.20
CA ARG A 308 -27.43 -17.71 15.52
C ARG A 308 -28.24 -17.04 14.39
N ILE A 309 -27.56 -16.41 13.44
CA ILE A 309 -28.15 -15.95 12.18
C ILE A 309 -28.07 -17.11 11.19
N SER A 310 -29.21 -17.58 10.70
CA SER A 310 -29.26 -18.73 9.79
C SER A 310 -28.65 -18.38 8.42
N PRO A 311 -27.71 -19.18 7.87
CA PRO A 311 -27.25 -19.04 6.49
C PRO A 311 -28.40 -19.08 5.46
N GLU A 312 -29.46 -19.84 5.73
CA GLU A 312 -30.62 -19.90 4.84
C GLU A 312 -31.34 -18.54 4.74
N TRP A 313 -31.33 -17.75 5.82
CA TRP A 313 -31.90 -16.40 5.78
C TRP A 313 -31.03 -15.44 4.96
N TRP A 314 -29.71 -15.65 4.99
CA TRP A 314 -28.78 -14.91 4.14
C TRP A 314 -29.03 -15.22 2.66
N ASP A 315 -29.08 -16.51 2.31
CA ASP A 315 -29.35 -16.95 0.95
C ASP A 315 -30.70 -16.45 0.43
N GLN A 316 -31.73 -16.49 1.28
CA GLN A 316 -33.06 -15.98 0.93
C GLN A 316 -33.03 -14.46 0.72
N ALA A 317 -32.38 -13.70 1.60
CA ALA A 317 -32.28 -12.24 1.47
C ALA A 317 -31.55 -11.83 0.18
N CYS A 318 -30.49 -12.54 -0.19
CA CYS A 318 -29.77 -12.32 -1.45
C CYS A 318 -30.62 -12.66 -2.67
N LYS A 319 -31.37 -13.78 -2.62
CA LYS A 319 -32.32 -14.18 -3.68
C LYS A 319 -33.46 -13.19 -3.86
N ASP A 320 -34.02 -12.65 -2.78
CA ASP A 320 -35.16 -11.73 -2.82
C ASP A 320 -34.83 -10.42 -3.57
N ILE A 321 -33.57 -9.98 -3.48
CA ILE A 321 -33.07 -8.79 -4.19
C ILE A 321 -32.35 -9.14 -5.50
N ASN A 322 -32.30 -10.42 -5.86
CA ASN A 322 -31.63 -10.96 -7.05
C ASN A 322 -30.17 -10.47 -7.20
N LYS A 323 -29.43 -10.45 -6.09
CA LYS A 323 -28.00 -10.11 -6.05
C LYS A 323 -27.22 -11.19 -5.30
N LEU A 324 -25.92 -11.22 -5.54
CA LEU A 324 -24.95 -12.14 -4.96
C LEU A 324 -24.00 -11.35 -4.06
N SER A 325 -23.65 -11.98 -2.94
CA SER A 325 -22.61 -11.49 -2.06
C SER A 325 -21.22 -11.71 -2.66
N ARG A 326 -20.22 -11.02 -2.11
CA ARG A 326 -18.80 -11.19 -2.39
C ARG A 326 -18.37 -12.65 -2.32
N SER A 327 -18.81 -13.38 -1.28
CA SER A 327 -18.50 -14.80 -1.12
C SER A 327 -19.22 -15.66 -2.17
N ASP A 328 -20.50 -15.40 -2.45
CA ASP A 328 -21.29 -16.19 -3.41
C ASP A 328 -20.77 -16.04 -4.83
N ILE A 329 -20.32 -14.83 -5.19
CA ILE A 329 -19.69 -14.56 -6.48
C ILE A 329 -18.41 -15.38 -6.63
N ALA A 330 -17.55 -15.38 -5.61
CA ALA A 330 -16.30 -16.15 -5.66
C ALA A 330 -16.57 -17.66 -5.83
N THR A 331 -17.56 -18.21 -5.11
CA THR A 331 -18.00 -19.60 -5.26
C THR A 331 -18.55 -19.87 -6.66
N ARG A 332 -19.45 -19.02 -7.16
CA ARG A 332 -20.04 -19.15 -8.50
C ARG A 332 -18.97 -19.10 -9.60
N LEU A 333 -17.99 -18.22 -9.49
CA LEU A 333 -16.87 -18.13 -10.43
C LEU A 333 -16.02 -19.40 -10.42
N CYS A 334 -15.74 -19.96 -9.24
CA CYS A 334 -15.06 -21.26 -9.12
C CYS A 334 -15.81 -22.35 -9.91
N GLU A 335 -17.11 -22.50 -9.65
CA GLU A 335 -17.97 -23.50 -10.32
C GLU A 335 -18.05 -23.27 -11.83
N GLN A 336 -18.20 -22.02 -12.26
CA GLN A 336 -18.28 -21.65 -13.67
C GLN A 336 -17.00 -22.03 -14.43
N TRP A 337 -15.82 -21.72 -13.89
CA TRP A 337 -14.53 -22.00 -14.53
C TRP A 337 -14.11 -23.47 -14.45
N GLU A 338 -14.75 -24.27 -13.62
CA GLU A 338 -14.61 -25.74 -13.68
C GLU A 338 -15.34 -26.32 -14.88
N GLN A 339 -16.49 -25.74 -15.25
CA GLN A 339 -17.38 -26.29 -16.28
C GLN A 339 -17.13 -25.67 -17.66
N THR A 340 -16.69 -24.41 -17.71
CA THR A 340 -16.56 -23.64 -18.96
C THR A 340 -15.09 -23.28 -19.20
N PRO A 341 -14.56 -23.47 -20.43
CA PRO A 341 -13.24 -22.97 -20.79
C PRO A 341 -13.14 -21.47 -20.55
N VAL A 342 -12.08 -21.05 -19.87
CA VAL A 342 -11.85 -19.63 -19.55
C VAL A 342 -11.48 -18.87 -20.82
N THR A 343 -12.14 -17.74 -21.06
CA THR A 343 -11.82 -16.84 -22.17
C THR A 343 -10.45 -16.19 -21.96
N LEU A 344 -9.60 -16.24 -22.98
CA LEU A 344 -8.32 -15.52 -22.97
C LEU A 344 -8.57 -14.02 -23.21
N PRO A 345 -7.89 -13.12 -22.48
CA PRO A 345 -8.10 -11.69 -22.63
C PRO A 345 -7.58 -11.15 -23.97
N SER A 346 -6.26 -11.10 -24.17
CA SER A 346 -5.65 -10.88 -25.49
C SER A 346 -4.76 -12.05 -25.88
N LYS A 347 -5.00 -12.62 -27.07
CA LYS A 347 -4.29 -13.80 -27.58
C LYS A 347 -2.91 -13.49 -28.17
N ASP A 348 -2.65 -12.23 -28.48
CA ASP A 348 -1.42 -11.79 -29.16
C ASP A 348 -0.25 -11.55 -28.17
N ARG A 349 -0.50 -11.76 -26.88
CA ARG A 349 0.45 -11.51 -25.80
C ARG A 349 1.17 -12.78 -25.35
N GLY A 350 2.37 -12.63 -24.80
CA GLY A 350 3.27 -13.74 -24.47
C GLY A 350 2.87 -14.58 -23.25
N GLY A 351 1.94 -14.08 -22.44
CA GLY A 351 1.41 -14.75 -21.26
C GLY A 351 0.48 -13.85 -20.46
N ILE A 352 0.13 -14.27 -19.24
CA ILE A 352 -0.78 -13.57 -18.33
C ILE A 352 -0.17 -13.52 -16.93
N THR A 353 -0.17 -12.34 -16.30
CA THR A 353 0.19 -12.19 -14.90
C THR A 353 -0.99 -11.63 -14.11
N VAL A 354 -1.35 -12.31 -13.03
CA VAL A 354 -2.28 -11.82 -12.02
C VAL A 354 -1.49 -11.34 -10.81
N ILE A 355 -1.62 -10.07 -10.46
CA ILE A 355 -0.95 -9.45 -9.32
C ILE A 355 -2.04 -9.06 -8.33
N ILE A 356 -1.94 -9.51 -7.07
CA ILE A 356 -2.87 -9.15 -6.01
C ILE A 356 -2.10 -8.46 -4.89
N ASP A 357 -2.38 -7.18 -4.67
CA ASP A 357 -1.87 -6.43 -3.52
C ASP A 357 -2.80 -6.54 -2.31
N GLU A 358 -2.23 -6.38 -1.12
CA GLU A 358 -2.91 -6.55 0.18
C GLU A 358 -3.69 -7.88 0.29
N SER A 359 -3.12 -8.95 -0.28
CA SER A 359 -3.76 -10.26 -0.39
C SER A 359 -4.15 -10.90 0.95
N GLN A 360 -3.54 -10.48 2.07
CA GLN A 360 -3.88 -10.95 3.40
C GLN A 360 -5.30 -10.61 3.88
N ASP A 361 -6.00 -9.68 3.21
CA ASP A 361 -7.38 -9.25 3.51
C ASP A 361 -8.42 -9.86 2.55
N TYR A 362 -8.00 -10.71 1.62
CA TYR A 362 -8.91 -11.41 0.73
C TYR A 362 -9.52 -12.63 1.44
N LEU A 363 -10.77 -12.94 1.09
CA LEU A 363 -11.38 -14.21 1.49
C LEU A 363 -10.66 -15.35 0.76
N LEU A 364 -10.49 -16.50 1.42
CA LEU A 364 -9.88 -17.66 0.78
C LEU A 364 -10.64 -18.09 -0.49
N SER A 365 -11.96 -17.91 -0.52
CA SER A 365 -12.80 -18.24 -1.68
C SER A 365 -12.47 -17.37 -2.89
N GLU A 366 -12.14 -16.09 -2.70
CA GLU A 366 -11.76 -15.20 -3.80
C GLU A 366 -10.41 -15.62 -4.40
N LEU A 367 -9.46 -15.95 -3.54
CA LEU A 367 -8.14 -16.40 -3.98
C LEU A 367 -8.20 -17.78 -4.65
N GLU A 368 -9.06 -18.68 -4.18
CA GLU A 368 -9.33 -19.95 -4.87
C GLU A 368 -10.00 -19.75 -6.23
N ALA A 369 -10.91 -18.77 -6.36
CA ALA A 369 -11.47 -18.40 -7.66
C ALA A 369 -10.37 -17.93 -8.62
N ILE A 370 -9.49 -17.02 -8.18
CA ILE A 370 -8.36 -16.57 -9.00
C ILE A 370 -7.40 -17.72 -9.34
N LYS A 371 -7.15 -18.65 -8.41
CA LYS A 371 -6.33 -19.85 -8.67
C LYS A 371 -6.97 -20.74 -9.74
N LYS A 372 -8.30 -20.90 -9.75
CA LYS A 372 -9.03 -21.61 -10.81
C LYS A 372 -8.93 -20.88 -12.15
N LEU A 373 -9.06 -19.56 -12.16
CA LEU A 373 -8.87 -18.72 -13.35
C LEU A 373 -7.46 -18.92 -13.95
N CYS A 374 -6.42 -18.85 -13.11
CA CYS A 374 -5.04 -19.03 -13.55
C CYS A 374 -4.80 -20.41 -14.16
N ARG A 375 -5.34 -21.46 -13.54
CA ARG A 375 -5.30 -22.83 -14.10
C ARG A 375 -6.01 -22.92 -15.44
N GLY A 376 -7.17 -22.27 -15.58
CA GLY A 376 -7.94 -22.23 -16.82
C GLY A 376 -7.16 -21.60 -17.96
N TRP A 377 -6.55 -20.45 -17.71
CA TRP A 377 -5.67 -19.77 -18.69
C TRP A 377 -4.43 -20.58 -19.05
N GLN A 378 -3.78 -21.22 -18.08
CA GLN A 378 -2.65 -22.11 -18.36
C GLN A 378 -3.08 -23.29 -19.25
N LYS A 379 -4.22 -23.93 -18.95
CA LYS A 379 -4.77 -25.02 -19.78
C LYS A 379 -5.14 -24.57 -21.20
N ALA A 380 -5.52 -23.31 -21.37
CA ALA A 380 -5.75 -22.69 -22.67
C ALA A 380 -4.46 -22.36 -23.44
N GLY A 381 -3.28 -22.71 -22.88
CA GLY A 381 -1.98 -22.59 -23.55
C GLY A 381 -1.24 -21.28 -23.28
N GLN A 382 -1.70 -20.45 -22.34
CA GLN A 382 -1.07 -19.18 -21.98
C GLN A 382 -0.24 -19.32 -20.70
N PRO A 383 1.08 -19.04 -20.72
CA PRO A 383 1.89 -19.01 -19.51
C PRO A 383 1.30 -18.06 -18.47
N THR A 384 0.98 -18.56 -17.29
CA THR A 384 0.23 -17.81 -16.28
C THR A 384 0.98 -17.70 -14.96
N TYR A 385 1.13 -16.47 -14.47
CA TYR A 385 1.69 -16.13 -13.17
C TYR A 385 0.61 -15.62 -12.22
N LEU A 386 0.68 -16.04 -10.96
CA LEU A 386 -0.03 -15.45 -9.84
C LEU A 386 1.00 -14.91 -8.85
N TRP A 387 0.93 -13.62 -8.56
CA TRP A 387 1.79 -12.96 -7.60
C TRP A 387 0.93 -12.34 -6.49
N LEU A 388 1.07 -12.88 -5.28
CA LEU A 388 0.40 -12.38 -4.09
C LEU A 388 1.38 -11.53 -3.28
N LEU A 389 1.05 -10.26 -3.06
CA LEU A 389 1.78 -9.37 -2.17
C LEU A 389 0.94 -9.10 -0.93
N GLY A 390 1.59 -9.07 0.23
CA GLY A 390 0.90 -8.73 1.46
C GLY A 390 1.79 -8.82 2.68
N ASP A 391 1.20 -8.51 3.83
CA ASP A 391 1.81 -8.76 5.12
C ASP A 391 0.74 -9.29 6.08
N LEU A 392 0.92 -10.51 6.56
CA LEU A 392 0.03 -11.08 7.57
C LEU A 392 0.00 -10.27 8.87
N ASN A 393 1.09 -9.59 9.23
CA ASN A 393 1.13 -8.60 10.32
C ASN A 393 0.37 -7.32 10.03
N GLN A 394 -0.20 -7.14 8.83
CA GLN A 394 -1.08 -6.04 8.48
C GLN A 394 -2.52 -6.48 8.19
N ARG A 395 -2.88 -7.73 8.47
CA ARG A 395 -4.26 -8.19 8.28
C ARG A 395 -5.19 -7.55 9.29
N ILE A 396 -6.12 -6.73 8.79
CA ILE A 396 -7.10 -6.04 9.64
C ILE A 396 -8.47 -6.71 9.56
N MET A 397 -8.76 -7.34 8.42
CA MET A 397 -10.00 -8.08 8.22
C MET A 397 -9.85 -9.51 8.75
N PRO A 398 -10.80 -10.04 9.56
CA PRO A 398 -10.70 -11.39 10.12
C PRO A 398 -11.12 -12.45 9.10
N VAL A 399 -10.40 -12.50 7.98
CA VAL A 399 -10.59 -13.47 6.90
C VAL A 399 -10.01 -14.84 7.25
N ASP A 400 -10.49 -15.87 6.57
CA ASP A 400 -10.08 -17.27 6.73
C ASP A 400 -8.76 -17.63 6.02
N PHE A 401 -8.26 -16.77 5.14
CA PHE A 401 -7.02 -16.99 4.40
C PHE A 401 -5.78 -17.00 5.30
N ASP A 402 -4.73 -17.72 4.92
CA ASP A 402 -3.33 -17.55 5.35
C ASP A 402 -2.41 -18.06 4.22
N TRP A 403 -1.09 -17.81 4.28
CA TRP A 403 -0.20 -18.22 3.19
C TRP A 403 -0.19 -19.74 2.93
N GLY A 404 -0.46 -20.56 3.95
CA GLY A 404 -0.53 -22.01 3.81
C GLY A 404 -1.82 -22.50 3.17
N ALA A 405 -2.91 -21.74 3.29
CA ALA A 405 -4.26 -22.15 2.88
C ALA A 405 -4.40 -22.44 1.37
N LEU A 406 -3.60 -21.79 0.52
CA LEU A 406 -3.66 -21.99 -0.93
C LEU A 406 -2.74 -23.12 -1.44
N GLU A 407 -1.95 -23.75 -0.56
CA GLU A 407 -0.91 -24.73 -0.90
C GLU A 407 0.09 -24.20 -1.95
N LEU A 408 0.37 -22.89 -1.92
CA LEU A 408 1.37 -22.23 -2.77
C LEU A 408 2.74 -22.36 -2.09
N VAL A 409 3.77 -22.67 -2.88
CA VAL A 409 4.92 -23.40 -2.31
C VAL A 409 6.06 -22.49 -1.86
N ASN A 410 6.10 -21.23 -2.31
CA ASN A 410 7.20 -20.32 -2.02
C ASN A 410 6.70 -18.96 -1.51
N VAL A 411 6.79 -18.77 -0.20
CA VAL A 411 6.73 -17.45 0.44
C VAL A 411 8.13 -16.89 0.47
N GLN A 412 8.33 -15.75 -0.19
CA GLN A 412 9.56 -14.97 -0.11
C GLN A 412 9.35 -13.81 0.85
N GLU A 413 10.29 -13.63 1.77
CA GLU A 413 10.39 -12.47 2.65
C GLU A 413 11.59 -11.64 2.17
N PRO A 414 11.40 -10.70 1.23
CA PRO A 414 12.51 -9.96 0.67
C PRO A 414 13.04 -8.92 1.67
N ASP A 415 14.35 -8.75 1.67
CA ASP A 415 15.09 -7.74 2.44
C ASP A 415 14.92 -6.33 1.87
N TRP A 416 13.67 -5.87 1.73
CA TRP A 416 13.37 -4.53 1.25
C TRP A 416 13.52 -3.51 2.38
N LYS A 417 14.21 -2.40 2.10
CA LYS A 417 14.35 -1.32 3.06
C LYS A 417 13.01 -0.63 3.30
N CYS A 418 12.79 -0.21 4.54
CA CYS A 418 11.61 0.59 4.89
C CYS A 418 11.82 2.03 4.43
N PHE A 419 11.07 2.40 3.41
CA PHE A 419 10.97 3.75 2.90
C PHE A 419 10.14 4.59 3.89
N ARG A 420 8.94 4.16 4.28
CA ARG A 420 8.02 5.03 5.03
C ARG A 420 8.56 5.48 6.40
N ASN A 421 8.99 4.51 7.21
CA ASN A 421 9.28 4.74 8.61
C ASN A 421 10.77 5.00 8.86
N SER A 422 11.05 5.84 9.85
CA SER A 422 12.40 6.02 10.36
C SER A 422 12.77 4.90 11.33
N LYS A 423 14.07 4.69 11.57
CA LYS A 423 14.57 3.73 12.55
C LYS A 423 13.88 3.90 13.91
N ARG A 424 13.73 5.15 14.39
CA ARG A 424 13.06 5.44 15.67
C ARG A 424 11.56 5.13 15.68
N ILE A 425 10.90 5.21 14.52
CA ILE A 425 9.48 4.83 14.41
C ILE A 425 9.36 3.30 14.41
N LEU A 426 10.20 2.58 13.66
CA LEU A 426 10.25 1.11 13.68
C LEU A 426 10.61 0.56 15.07
N GLU A 427 11.59 1.15 15.75
CA GLU A 427 11.91 0.81 17.15
C GLU A 427 10.70 0.98 18.07
N PHE A 428 9.88 2.01 17.84
CA PHE A 428 8.69 2.29 18.64
C PHE A 428 7.53 1.35 18.28
N SER A 429 7.28 1.07 17.01
CA SER A 429 6.22 0.14 16.58
C SER A 429 6.50 -1.27 17.09
N ASN A 430 7.76 -1.69 17.07
CA ASN A 430 8.20 -2.99 17.59
C ASN A 430 7.92 -3.20 19.08
N LEU A 431 7.70 -2.13 19.87
CA LEU A 431 7.30 -2.24 21.28
C LEU A 431 5.90 -2.87 21.43
N PHE A 432 5.02 -2.75 20.44
CA PHE A 432 3.66 -3.30 20.47
C PHE A 432 3.61 -4.80 20.13
N LEU A 433 4.68 -5.36 19.58
CA LEU A 433 4.74 -6.77 19.17
C LEU A 433 4.97 -7.71 20.34
N ALA A 434 5.72 -7.28 21.36
CA ALA A 434 5.94 -8.07 22.57
C ALA A 434 4.61 -8.40 23.30
N PRO A 435 3.74 -7.41 23.62
CA PRO A 435 2.44 -7.72 24.22
C PRO A 435 1.53 -8.51 23.27
N ALA A 436 1.56 -8.26 21.95
CA ALA A 436 0.80 -9.05 20.97
C ALA A 436 1.25 -10.53 20.95
N SER A 437 2.56 -10.78 21.00
CA SER A 437 3.14 -12.13 21.02
C SER A 437 2.84 -12.90 22.31
N GLU A 438 2.84 -12.20 23.44
CA GLU A 438 2.48 -12.78 24.74
C GLU A 438 0.99 -13.16 24.77
N ASN A 439 0.12 -12.28 24.29
CA ASN A 439 -1.31 -12.56 24.14
C ASN A 439 -1.55 -13.75 23.19
N ALA A 440 -0.85 -13.78 22.04
CA ALA A 440 -0.93 -14.86 21.07
C ALA A 440 -0.64 -16.23 21.70
N ARG A 441 0.41 -16.32 22.53
CA ARG A 441 0.78 -17.55 23.24
C ARG A 441 -0.25 -17.96 24.28
N GLN A 442 -0.76 -17.02 25.07
CA GLN A 442 -1.73 -17.30 26.14
C GLN A 442 -3.09 -17.77 25.57
N ASN A 443 -3.53 -17.15 24.47
CA ASN A 443 -4.85 -17.39 23.90
C ASN A 443 -4.86 -18.32 22.68
N LYS A 444 -3.70 -18.92 22.32
CA LYS A 444 -3.52 -19.73 21.09
C LYS A 444 -3.99 -18.98 19.83
N ALA A 445 -3.76 -17.68 19.84
CA ALA A 445 -4.14 -16.70 18.84
C ALA A 445 -3.06 -16.59 17.75
N ARG A 446 -3.29 -15.72 16.77
CA ARG A 446 -2.36 -15.43 15.66
C ARG A 446 -1.04 -14.95 16.23
N CYS A 447 0.04 -15.64 15.86
CA CYS A 447 1.39 -15.20 16.19
C CYS A 447 1.83 -14.11 15.19
N PRO A 448 2.49 -13.03 15.64
CA PRO A 448 3.12 -12.08 14.73
C PRO A 448 4.25 -12.75 13.94
N TYR A 449 4.33 -12.39 12.66
CA TYR A 449 5.52 -12.57 11.85
C TYR A 449 6.63 -11.63 12.34
N GLN A 450 7.88 -11.92 11.95
CA GLN A 450 9.00 -11.06 12.32
C GLN A 450 8.78 -9.65 11.74
N PRO A 451 8.88 -8.60 12.57
CA PRO A 451 8.72 -7.24 12.07
C PRO A 451 9.92 -6.78 11.26
N THR A 452 9.75 -5.65 10.59
CA THR A 452 10.86 -4.94 9.97
C THR A 452 11.92 -4.60 11.01
N GLU A 453 13.15 -5.04 10.78
CA GLU A 453 14.28 -4.63 11.60
C GLU A 453 14.53 -3.13 11.43
N ALA A 454 14.76 -2.43 12.54
CA ALA A 454 14.84 -0.97 12.51
C ALA A 454 16.01 -0.44 11.67
N ASP A 455 17.06 -1.24 11.47
CA ASP A 455 18.21 -0.93 10.63
C ASP A 455 17.91 -0.96 9.12
N TYR A 456 16.74 -1.47 8.73
CA TYR A 456 16.27 -1.41 7.34
C TYR A 456 15.64 -0.06 6.99
N ALA A 457 15.47 0.86 7.96
CA ALA A 457 15.02 2.22 7.67
C ALA A 457 16.09 3.04 6.94
N TYR A 458 15.68 3.83 5.95
CA TYR A 458 16.60 4.74 5.24
C TYR A 458 17.14 5.89 6.09
N LYS A 459 16.44 6.26 7.17
CA LYS A 459 16.78 7.37 8.04
C LYS A 459 16.63 7.00 9.50
N THR A 460 17.48 7.56 10.36
CA THR A 460 17.35 7.39 11.82
C THR A 460 16.03 7.99 12.32
N GLY A 461 15.71 9.20 11.88
CA GLY A 461 14.54 9.96 12.34
C GLY A 461 14.67 10.52 13.76
N GLU A 462 13.66 11.28 14.18
CA GLU A 462 13.57 11.83 15.52
C GLU A 462 13.01 10.80 16.50
N LYS A 463 13.33 10.95 17.79
CA LYS A 463 12.73 10.12 18.84
C LYS A 463 11.22 10.39 18.89
N VAL A 464 10.43 9.32 18.97
CA VAL A 464 8.97 9.41 19.19
C VAL A 464 8.72 10.09 20.53
N LYS A 465 7.90 11.16 20.50
CA LYS A 465 7.50 11.92 21.68
C LYS A 465 6.09 11.52 22.07
N LEU A 466 5.95 10.89 23.24
CA LEU A 466 4.65 10.58 23.82
C LEU A 466 4.20 11.76 24.70
N ILE A 467 3.03 12.31 24.41
CA ILE A 467 2.40 13.36 25.24
C ILE A 467 1.22 12.71 25.96
N LYS A 468 1.27 12.69 27.29
CA LYS A 468 0.18 12.20 28.13
C LYS A 468 -0.61 13.38 28.68
N TYR A 469 -1.91 13.41 28.42
CA TYR A 469 -2.84 14.36 29.01
C TYR A 469 -3.54 13.75 30.23
N PRO A 470 -3.84 14.54 31.27
CA PRO A 470 -4.53 14.05 32.46
C PRO A 470 -6.03 13.84 32.24
N SER A 471 -6.61 14.42 31.18
CA SER A 471 -8.01 14.19 30.80
C SER A 471 -8.20 14.24 29.27
N PRO A 472 -9.24 13.57 28.73
CA PRO A 472 -9.62 13.70 27.33
C PRO A 472 -9.91 15.15 26.92
N LEU A 473 -10.46 15.97 27.82
CA LEU A 473 -10.77 17.37 27.54
C LEU A 473 -9.51 18.21 27.28
N GLU A 474 -8.42 17.96 28.00
CA GLU A 474 -7.15 18.65 27.75
C GLU A 474 -6.48 18.19 26.46
N ALA A 475 -6.63 16.91 26.10
CA ALA A 475 -6.19 16.42 24.80
C ALA A 475 -6.96 17.11 23.65
N GLU A 476 -8.26 17.34 23.79
CA GLU A 476 -9.08 18.09 22.82
C GLU A 476 -8.58 19.53 22.59
N VAL A 477 -8.08 20.19 23.63
CA VAL A 477 -7.50 21.54 23.51
C VAL A 477 -6.26 21.54 22.61
N PHE A 478 -5.50 20.45 22.56
CA PHE A 478 -4.39 20.31 21.61
C PHE A 478 -4.88 20.26 20.16
N LEU A 479 -5.91 19.45 19.86
CA LEU A 479 -6.50 19.39 18.53
C LEU A 479 -7.08 20.74 18.11
N GLU A 480 -7.72 21.45 19.03
CA GLU A 480 -8.25 22.79 18.78
C GLU A 480 -7.15 23.76 18.35
N LYS A 481 -6.03 23.81 19.08
CA LYS A 481 -4.87 24.66 18.74
C LYS A 481 -4.26 24.27 17.40
N LEU A 482 -4.17 22.97 17.12
CA LEU A 482 -3.69 22.45 15.84
C LEU A 482 -4.59 22.94 14.69
N CYS A 483 -5.90 22.76 14.80
CA CYS A 483 -6.89 23.27 13.85
C CYS A 483 -6.77 24.78 13.63
N GLN A 484 -6.66 25.57 14.72
CA GLN A 484 -6.49 27.02 14.65
C GLN A 484 -5.20 27.42 13.90
N SER A 485 -4.11 26.68 14.09
CA SER A 485 -2.83 26.95 13.43
C SER A 485 -2.83 26.61 11.94
N LEU A 486 -3.66 25.67 11.51
CA LEU A 486 -3.73 25.21 10.12
C LEU A 486 -4.66 26.09 9.25
N GLY A 487 -5.49 26.94 9.87
CA GLY A 487 -6.47 27.77 9.18
C GLY A 487 -7.72 27.00 8.76
N ARG A 488 -8.82 27.71 8.46
CA ARG A 488 -10.10 27.06 8.07
C ARG A 488 -10.00 26.45 6.66
N LYS A 489 -10.26 25.14 6.55
CA LYS A 489 -10.68 24.55 5.27
C LYS A 489 -11.95 25.28 4.80
N THR A 490 -11.91 25.84 3.60
CA THR A 490 -13.10 26.40 2.95
C THR A 490 -13.27 25.72 1.60
N LYS A 491 -14.51 25.49 1.16
CA LYS A 491 -14.81 24.85 -0.15
C LYS A 491 -14.13 25.56 -1.34
N ALA A 492 -13.86 26.87 -1.22
CA ALA A 492 -13.13 27.64 -2.22
C ALA A 492 -11.61 27.31 -2.26
N ILE A 493 -11.03 26.99 -1.10
CA ILE A 493 -9.65 26.53 -0.97
C ILE A 493 -9.50 25.06 -1.40
N GLU A 494 -10.55 24.25 -1.27
CA GLU A 494 -10.60 22.87 -1.78
C GLU A 494 -10.68 22.82 -3.32
N ALA A 495 -11.46 23.72 -3.92
CA ALA A 495 -11.59 23.80 -5.38
C ALA A 495 -10.39 24.44 -6.08
N SER A 496 -9.59 25.24 -5.36
CA SER A 496 -8.32 25.77 -5.86
C SER A 496 -7.20 24.82 -5.47
N LYS A 497 -6.25 24.53 -6.37
CA LYS A 497 -5.07 23.67 -6.10
C LYS A 497 -4.11 24.32 -5.07
N SER A 498 -4.59 24.76 -3.92
CA SER A 498 -3.83 25.52 -2.93
C SER A 498 -2.76 24.64 -2.29
N LEU A 499 -1.50 25.09 -2.34
CA LEU A 499 -0.39 24.43 -1.67
C LEU A 499 -0.61 24.31 -0.16
N ILE A 500 -1.22 25.34 0.46
CA ILE A 500 -1.55 25.33 1.89
C ILE A 500 -2.52 24.19 2.21
N TYR A 501 -3.57 24.02 1.38
CA TYR A 501 -4.51 22.91 1.55
C TYR A 501 -3.82 21.55 1.48
N LYS A 502 -2.92 21.36 0.51
CA LYS A 502 -2.14 20.12 0.35
C LYS A 502 -1.15 19.85 1.48
N LEU A 503 -0.63 20.90 2.13
CA LEU A 503 0.25 20.76 3.29
C LEU A 503 -0.56 20.42 4.54
N VAL A 504 -1.71 21.06 4.74
CA VAL A 504 -2.63 20.78 5.85
C VAL A 504 -3.22 19.37 5.74
N SER A 505 -3.62 18.94 4.55
CA SER A 505 -4.18 17.60 4.32
C SER A 505 -3.20 16.46 4.58
N ARG A 506 -1.89 16.73 4.73
CA ARG A 506 -0.89 15.72 5.09
C ARG A 506 -0.87 15.36 6.56
N ILE A 507 -1.36 16.24 7.43
CA ILE A 507 -1.48 15.93 8.84
C ILE A 507 -2.74 15.08 8.99
N LYS A 508 -2.53 13.78 9.23
CA LYS A 508 -3.63 12.87 9.53
C LYS A 508 -3.74 12.65 11.03
N VAL A 509 -4.97 12.64 11.52
CA VAL A 509 -5.25 12.27 12.91
C VAL A 509 -5.74 10.83 12.93
N LEU A 510 -4.91 9.94 13.48
CA LEU A 510 -5.22 8.53 13.68
C LEU A 510 -6.03 8.40 14.97
N TYR A 511 -7.21 7.79 14.90
CA TYR A 511 -8.11 7.69 16.05
C TYR A 511 -8.71 6.29 16.18
N ALA A 512 -9.07 5.92 17.41
CA ALA A 512 -9.82 4.69 17.67
C ALA A 512 -11.27 4.85 17.17
N GLU A 513 -11.84 3.84 16.51
CA GLU A 513 -13.16 3.90 15.84
C GLU A 513 -14.30 4.52 16.67
N THR A 514 -14.22 4.43 18.00
CA THR A 514 -15.25 4.92 18.91
C THR A 514 -15.21 6.43 19.17
N TYR A 515 -14.20 7.13 18.68
CA TYR A 515 -14.06 8.57 18.86
C TYR A 515 -14.70 9.35 17.70
N GLN A 516 -15.59 10.28 18.03
CA GLN A 516 -16.20 11.21 17.07
C GLN A 516 -15.61 12.60 17.29
N SER A 517 -14.83 13.10 16.33
CA SER A 517 -14.30 14.45 16.43
C SER A 517 -15.30 15.50 15.98
N LYS A 518 -15.36 16.59 16.73
CA LYS A 518 -15.99 17.86 16.35
C LYS A 518 -15.19 18.65 15.30
N TYR A 519 -14.00 18.17 14.90
CA TYR A 519 -13.09 18.84 13.96
C TYR A 519 -12.93 18.10 12.61
N ASN A 520 -13.80 17.13 12.29
CA ASN A 520 -13.74 16.34 11.05
C ASN A 520 -13.76 17.21 9.77
N ASP A 521 -14.37 18.39 9.81
CA ASP A 521 -14.40 19.32 8.67
C ASP A 521 -13.06 20.07 8.46
N GLN A 522 -12.14 20.01 9.43
CA GLN A 522 -10.89 20.80 9.45
C GLN A 522 -9.65 19.91 9.36
N LEU A 523 -9.65 18.76 10.04
CA LEU A 523 -8.59 17.76 10.00
C LEU A 523 -9.12 16.47 9.36
N GLU A 524 -8.25 15.75 8.67
CA GLU A 524 -8.61 14.41 8.18
C GLU A 524 -8.35 13.40 9.29
N PHE A 525 -9.44 12.87 9.84
CA PHE A 525 -9.41 11.79 10.81
C PHE A 525 -9.47 10.46 10.06
N LEU A 526 -8.53 9.57 10.36
CA LEU A 526 -8.45 8.26 9.75
C LEU A 526 -8.50 7.18 10.83
N ASN A 527 -9.42 6.24 10.70
CA ASN A 527 -9.43 5.02 11.50
C ASN A 527 -8.42 4.00 10.93
N VAL A 528 -8.17 2.90 11.64
CA VAL A 528 -7.16 1.90 11.26
C VAL A 528 -7.39 1.31 9.85
N HIS A 529 -8.64 1.14 9.43
CA HIS A 529 -8.97 0.65 8.08
C HIS A 529 -8.63 1.67 6.98
N GLU A 530 -8.77 2.96 7.27
CA GLU A 530 -8.49 4.05 6.34
C GLU A 530 -7.00 4.43 6.27
N VAL A 531 -6.21 3.97 7.23
CA VAL A 531 -4.76 4.18 7.36
C VAL A 531 -3.99 3.14 6.56
N LYS A 532 -4.58 1.96 6.37
CA LYS A 532 -3.94 0.82 5.74
C LYS A 532 -3.42 1.16 4.35
N GLY A 533 -2.16 0.81 4.11
CA GLY A 533 -1.50 0.92 2.81
C GLY A 533 -1.22 2.35 2.36
N ARG A 534 -1.60 3.38 3.14
CA ARG A 534 -1.34 4.79 2.82
C ARG A 534 -0.03 5.29 3.43
N GLU A 535 0.59 6.26 2.76
CA GLU A 535 1.76 6.97 3.27
C GLU A 535 1.38 8.37 3.80
N PHE A 536 1.96 8.74 4.95
CA PHE A 536 1.75 10.06 5.56
C PHE A 536 3.11 10.72 5.87
N ASP A 537 3.23 12.01 5.56
CA ASP A 537 4.42 12.81 5.93
C ASP A 537 4.45 13.03 7.46
N THR A 538 3.29 13.23 8.08
CA THR A 538 3.13 13.47 9.54
C THR A 538 1.79 12.92 10.03
N SER A 539 1.80 12.16 11.12
CA SER A 539 0.59 11.63 11.77
C SER A 539 0.52 12.02 13.25
N VAL A 540 -0.68 12.40 13.71
CA VAL A 540 -1.00 12.58 15.13
C VAL A 540 -1.88 11.42 15.57
N VAL A 541 -1.42 10.66 16.55
CA VAL A 541 -2.22 9.58 17.14
C VAL A 541 -3.00 10.15 18.31
N PHE A 542 -4.32 10.15 18.20
CA PHE A 542 -5.22 10.79 19.16
C PHE A 542 -6.19 9.81 19.78
N ASN A 543 -6.27 9.82 21.11
CA ASN A 543 -7.17 8.97 21.89
C ASN A 543 -7.09 7.48 21.49
N ALA A 544 -5.85 7.00 21.41
CA ALA A 544 -5.48 5.69 20.90
C ALA A 544 -6.05 4.51 21.69
N PHE A 545 -6.01 4.61 23.03
CA PHE A 545 -6.38 3.52 23.91
C PHE A 545 -7.71 3.83 24.58
N LYS A 546 -8.73 3.03 24.28
CA LYS A 546 -9.98 3.05 25.02
C LYS A 546 -9.74 2.39 26.38
N THR A 547 -9.37 3.17 27.39
CA THR A 547 -9.17 2.65 28.76
C THR A 547 -10.51 2.38 29.46
N THR A 548 -11.43 1.65 28.83
CA THR A 548 -12.62 1.11 29.53
C THR A 548 -12.25 -0.10 30.38
N THR A 549 -11.13 -0.75 30.08
CA THR A 549 -10.50 -1.81 30.87
C THR A 549 -9.06 -1.40 31.26
N PRO A 550 -8.52 -1.89 32.39
CA PRO A 550 -7.16 -1.57 32.80
C PRO A 550 -6.07 -2.13 31.85
N GLU A 551 -6.42 -3.12 31.03
CA GLU A 551 -5.52 -3.73 30.03
C GLU A 551 -6.11 -3.61 28.61
N PRO A 552 -5.30 -3.23 27.60
CA PRO A 552 -5.71 -3.24 26.20
C PRO A 552 -5.97 -4.65 25.69
N THR A 553 -6.97 -4.79 24.81
CA THR A 553 -7.30 -6.06 24.16
C THR A 553 -6.24 -6.47 23.13
N SER A 554 -6.23 -7.73 22.70
CA SER A 554 -5.37 -8.20 21.60
C SER A 554 -5.56 -7.34 20.35
N GLU A 555 -6.80 -6.97 20.04
CA GLU A 555 -7.15 -6.13 18.90
C GLU A 555 -6.59 -4.71 19.01
N ASP A 556 -6.59 -4.12 20.21
CA ASP A 556 -5.98 -2.80 20.44
C ASP A 556 -4.49 -2.83 20.12
N TRP A 557 -3.76 -3.89 20.52
CA TRP A 557 -2.34 -4.03 20.19
C TRP A 557 -2.11 -4.15 18.69
N TRP A 558 -2.91 -4.98 18.02
CA TRP A 558 -2.84 -5.16 16.58
C TRP A 558 -3.16 -3.89 15.80
N GLN A 559 -4.14 -3.09 16.24
CA GLN A 559 -4.45 -1.79 15.64
C GLN A 559 -3.25 -0.85 15.60
N TRP A 560 -2.44 -0.82 16.67
CA TRP A 560 -1.24 0.02 16.72
C TRP A 560 -0.05 -0.55 15.95
N VAL A 561 0.10 -1.88 15.93
CA VAL A 561 1.01 -2.55 15.00
C VAL A 561 0.66 -2.10 13.57
N TYR A 562 -0.61 -2.17 13.15
CA TYR A 562 -1.04 -1.74 11.81
C TYR A 562 -0.86 -0.25 11.51
N ALA A 563 -1.02 0.62 12.51
CA ALA A 563 -0.95 2.07 12.33
C ALA A 563 0.49 2.59 12.22
N PHE A 564 1.45 1.93 12.88
CA PHE A 564 2.85 2.37 12.92
C PHE A 564 3.78 1.53 12.06
N ASP A 565 3.50 0.24 11.89
CA ASP A 565 4.21 -0.60 10.91
C ASP A 565 3.76 -0.26 9.52
#